data_AF-A0A9D1WLS7-F1
#
_entry.id   AF-A0A9D1WLS7-F1
#
_cell.length_a   1.000
_cell.length_b   1.000
_cell.length_c   1.000
_cell.angle_alpha   90.00
_cell.angle_beta   90.00
_cell.angle_gamma   90.00
#
_symmetry.space_group_name_H-M   'P 1'
#
loop_
_entity.id
_entity.type
_entity.pdbx_description
1 polymer ?
#
loop_
_entity_poly.entity_id
_entity_poly.type
_entity_poly.pdbx_seq_one_letter_code
_entity_poly.pdbx_strand_id
1 'polypeptide(L)'
;LQLADPDSAVVLPEVISKEPLGPAVRQGDDLWFNIVKWSLFAMLNAEELGITSDNVDEMRDSEDPDIARLLGQDGNYGEGMQLAADWAYQIVRQVGNYGEVFERNVGAGSGFDIARGLNALWTDGGLHYAPPVR
;
A
#
# COMPACT_ATOMS: atom_id res chain seq x y z
N LEU A 1 -23.35 7.34 11.03
CA LEU A 1 -24.13 6.43 11.91
C LEU A 1 -23.27 6.20 13.15
N GLN A 2 -23.71 6.65 14.32
CA GLN A 2 -23.04 6.37 15.59
C GLN A 2 -24.04 5.61 16.44
N LEU A 3 -23.71 4.37 16.82
CA LEU A 3 -24.56 3.56 17.68
C LEU A 3 -24.49 4.09 19.11
N ALA A 4 -25.59 3.98 19.85
CA ALA A 4 -25.63 4.34 21.26
C ALA A 4 -24.78 3.38 22.12
N ASP A 5 -24.71 2.11 21.71
CA ASP A 5 -23.87 1.06 22.29
C ASP A 5 -23.26 0.23 21.14
N PRO A 6 -22.00 0.46 20.75
CA PRO A 6 -21.35 -0.26 19.65
C PRO A 6 -21.25 -1.78 19.88
N ASP A 7 -21.09 -2.21 21.12
CA ASP A 7 -20.91 -3.63 21.47
C ASP A 7 -22.20 -4.45 21.34
N SER A 8 -23.35 -3.77 21.24
CA SER A 8 -24.64 -4.41 20.98
C SER A 8 -24.85 -4.86 19.52
N ALA A 9 -23.98 -4.41 18.60
CA ALA A 9 -24.10 -4.73 17.18
C ALA A 9 -23.21 -5.93 16.79
N VAL A 10 -23.74 -6.79 15.92
CA VAL A 10 -23.03 -7.96 15.39
C VAL A 10 -22.99 -7.89 13.87
N VAL A 11 -21.81 -8.14 13.30
CA VAL A 11 -21.63 -8.37 11.87
C VAL A 11 -21.97 -9.82 11.56
N LEU A 12 -22.95 -10.06 10.70
CA LEU A 12 -23.32 -11.40 10.26
C LEU A 12 -22.24 -11.98 9.33
N PRO A 13 -22.03 -13.32 9.33
CA PRO A 13 -20.96 -13.95 8.58
C PRO A 13 -21.17 -13.97 7.07
N GLU A 14 -22.40 -13.78 6.58
CA GLU A 14 -22.72 -13.85 5.16
C GLU A 14 -22.16 -12.65 4.38
N VAL A 15 -21.34 -12.93 3.38
CA VAL A 15 -20.88 -11.95 2.38
C VAL A 15 -21.72 -12.09 1.12
N ILE A 16 -22.50 -11.05 0.79
CA ILE A 16 -23.49 -11.08 -0.31
C ILE A 16 -23.06 -10.38 -1.60
N SER A 17 -21.91 -9.69 -1.60
CA SER A 17 -21.40 -8.96 -2.76
C SER A 17 -19.86 -8.93 -2.81
N LYS A 18 -19.32 -8.44 -3.92
CA LYS A 18 -17.88 -8.19 -4.11
C LYS A 18 -17.67 -6.68 -4.21
N GLU A 19 -17.03 -6.09 -3.22
CA GLU A 19 -16.81 -4.64 -3.13
C GLU A 19 -15.31 -4.29 -3.13
N PRO A 20 -14.60 -4.42 -4.26
CA PRO A 20 -13.18 -4.08 -4.32
C PRO A 20 -13.00 -2.55 -4.30
N LEU A 21 -12.70 -2.00 -3.13
CA LEU A 21 -12.41 -0.59 -2.96
C LEU A 21 -10.99 -0.29 -3.45
N GLY A 22 -10.89 0.53 -4.48
CA GLY A 22 -9.62 1.01 -5.03
C GLY A 22 -9.69 2.48 -5.38
N PRO A 23 -8.53 3.12 -5.63
CA PRO A 23 -8.50 4.50 -6.08
C PRO A 23 -9.27 4.68 -7.39
N ALA A 24 -10.09 5.73 -7.47
CA ALA A 24 -10.85 6.08 -8.66
C ALA A 24 -10.41 7.46 -9.18
N VAL A 25 -10.22 7.57 -10.49
CA VAL A 25 -9.84 8.81 -11.17
C VAL A 25 -10.70 9.03 -12.42
N ARG A 26 -10.65 10.24 -12.98
CA ARG A 26 -11.34 10.54 -14.25
C ARG A 26 -10.65 9.84 -15.42
N GLN A 27 -11.43 9.52 -16.46
CA GLN A 27 -10.89 9.00 -17.72
C GLN A 27 -10.19 10.10 -18.53
N GLY A 28 -9.29 9.69 -19.43
CA GLY A 28 -8.57 10.59 -20.35
C GLY A 28 -7.36 11.30 -19.74
N ASP A 29 -6.96 10.93 -18.52
CA ASP A 29 -5.78 11.44 -17.83
C ASP A 29 -4.88 10.26 -17.39
N ASP A 30 -4.17 9.70 -18.36
CA ASP A 30 -3.37 8.49 -18.15
C ASP A 30 -2.17 8.74 -17.23
N LEU A 31 -1.62 9.95 -17.24
CA LEU A 31 -0.54 10.35 -16.35
C LEU A 31 -1.00 10.29 -14.89
N TRP A 32 -2.14 10.93 -14.59
CA TRP A 32 -2.70 10.92 -13.24
C TRP A 32 -3.12 9.51 -12.81
N PHE A 33 -3.73 8.74 -13.72
CA PHE A 33 -4.05 7.34 -13.46
C PHE A 33 -2.81 6.54 -13.07
N ASN A 34 -1.70 6.70 -13.79
CA ASN A 34 -0.45 6.01 -13.47
C ASN A 34 0.12 6.43 -12.12
N ILE A 35 0.13 7.73 -11.80
CA ILE A 35 0.60 8.23 -10.49
C ILE A 35 -0.18 7.58 -9.34
N VAL A 36 -1.52 7.58 -9.42
CA VAL A 36 -2.39 7.02 -8.37
C VAL A 36 -2.21 5.51 -8.24
N LYS A 37 -2.20 4.80 -9.37
CA LYS A 37 -2.01 3.34 -9.41
C LYS A 37 -0.67 2.92 -8.82
N TRP A 38 0.41 3.56 -9.26
CA TRP A 38 1.76 3.23 -8.80
C TRP A 38 2.03 3.66 -7.36
N SER A 39 1.32 4.65 -6.83
CA SER A 39 1.40 5.00 -5.41
C SER A 39 0.97 3.82 -4.52
N LEU A 40 -0.15 3.16 -4.85
CA LEU A 40 -0.58 1.95 -4.13
C LEU A 40 0.41 0.80 -4.32
N PHE A 41 0.90 0.58 -5.54
CA PHE A 41 1.86 -0.49 -5.81
C PHE A 41 3.21 -0.28 -5.12
N ALA A 42 3.66 0.96 -4.94
CA ALA A 42 4.85 1.25 -4.15
C ALA A 42 4.67 0.84 -2.69
N MET A 43 3.52 1.15 -2.09
CA MET A 43 3.21 0.77 -0.71
C MET A 43 3.18 -0.76 -0.52
N LEU A 44 2.66 -1.49 -1.51
CA LEU A 44 2.60 -2.95 -1.49
C LEU A 44 3.97 -3.59 -1.71
N ASN A 45 4.75 -3.14 -2.71
CA ASN A 45 6.12 -3.62 -2.91
C ASN A 45 7.00 -3.31 -1.68
N ALA A 46 6.83 -2.15 -1.04
CA ALA A 46 7.55 -1.82 0.19
C ALA A 46 7.21 -2.79 1.32
N GLU A 47 5.93 -3.14 1.50
CA GLU A 47 5.52 -4.14 2.50
C GLU A 47 6.13 -5.51 2.20
N GLU A 48 6.07 -5.95 0.94
CA GLU A 48 6.62 -7.23 0.49
C GLU A 48 8.14 -7.32 0.66
N LEU A 49 8.85 -6.21 0.48
CA LEU A 49 10.30 -6.09 0.68
C LEU A 49 10.70 -5.77 2.13
N GLY A 50 9.75 -5.68 3.07
CA GLY A 50 10.02 -5.37 4.47
C GLY A 50 10.51 -3.94 4.74
N ILE A 51 10.22 -3.00 3.83
CA ILE A 51 10.55 -1.59 3.97
C ILE A 51 9.40 -0.89 4.71
N THR A 52 9.71 -0.22 5.80
CA THR A 52 8.76 0.51 6.66
C THR A 52 9.11 1.99 6.70
N SER A 53 8.20 2.82 7.20
CA SER A 53 8.50 4.23 7.46
C SER A 53 9.70 4.43 8.42
N ASP A 54 9.95 3.47 9.32
CA ASP A 54 11.05 3.51 10.29
C ASP A 54 12.42 3.15 9.69
N ASN A 55 12.48 2.24 8.70
CA ASN A 55 13.74 1.76 8.15
C ASN A 55 14.06 2.27 6.72
N VAL A 56 13.13 2.98 6.08
CA VAL A 56 13.26 3.38 4.66
C VAL A 56 14.52 4.19 4.38
N ASP A 57 14.96 5.01 5.34
CA ASP A 57 16.21 5.79 5.20
C ASP A 57 17.45 4.89 5.16
N GLU A 58 17.48 3.82 5.96
CA GLU A 58 18.57 2.83 5.99
C GLU A 58 18.53 1.92 4.76
N MET A 59 17.34 1.54 4.31
CA MET A 59 17.14 0.64 3.16
C MET A 59 17.62 1.23 1.83
N ARG A 60 17.89 2.54 1.77
CA ARG A 60 18.52 3.17 0.61
C ARG A 60 19.94 2.67 0.34
N ASP A 61 20.63 2.15 1.35
CA ASP A 61 21.97 1.58 1.19
C ASP A 61 21.94 0.05 0.94
N SER A 62 20.76 -0.54 0.72
CA SER A 62 20.61 -1.98 0.48
C SER A 62 21.30 -2.43 -0.81
N GLU A 63 21.97 -3.59 -0.76
CA GLU A 63 22.54 -4.25 -1.94
C GLU A 63 21.50 -5.04 -2.76
N ASP A 64 20.27 -5.17 -2.26
CA ASP A 64 19.17 -5.81 -2.99
C ASP A 64 18.73 -4.94 -4.18
N PRO A 65 18.83 -5.45 -5.43
CA PRO A 65 18.47 -4.68 -6.61
C PRO A 65 17.01 -4.24 -6.65
N ASP A 66 16.08 -5.01 -6.08
CA ASP A 66 14.66 -4.68 -6.11
C ASP A 66 14.35 -3.52 -5.14
N ILE A 67 15.01 -3.50 -3.98
CA ILE A 67 14.98 -2.37 -3.05
C ILE A 67 15.63 -1.14 -3.69
N ALA A 68 16.79 -1.30 -4.32
CA ALA A 68 17.52 -0.20 -4.96
C ALA A 68 16.67 0.48 -6.06
N ARG A 69 15.97 -0.30 -6.89
CA ARG A 69 15.06 0.25 -7.92
C ARG A 69 13.84 0.94 -7.31
N LEU A 70 13.21 0.32 -6.31
CA LEU A 70 12.03 0.88 -5.66
C LEU A 70 12.37 2.22 -4.99
N LEU A 71 13.51 2.33 -4.31
CA LEU A 71 13.92 3.54 -3.59
C LEU A 71 14.71 4.55 -4.45
N GLY A 72 14.76 4.35 -5.77
CA GLY A 72 15.38 5.29 -6.71
C GLY A 72 16.91 5.37 -6.61
N GLN A 73 17.57 4.31 -6.14
CA GLN A 73 19.03 4.18 -6.09
C GLN A 73 19.60 3.49 -7.35
N ASP A 74 18.76 2.77 -8.10
CA ASP A 74 19.08 2.20 -9.41
C ASP A 74 18.06 2.71 -10.47
N GLY A 75 18.46 3.74 -11.23
CA GLY A 75 17.63 4.33 -12.29
C GLY A 75 16.51 5.27 -11.82
N ASN A 76 15.69 5.75 -12.78
CA ASN A 76 14.52 6.59 -12.50
C ASN A 76 13.24 5.97 -13.10
N TYR A 77 12.58 5.13 -12.31
CA TYR A 77 11.29 4.53 -12.67
C TYR A 77 10.09 5.47 -12.48
N GLY A 78 10.32 6.69 -11.97
CA GLY A 78 9.32 7.76 -11.87
C GLY A 78 9.23 8.65 -13.12
N GLU A 79 10.19 8.57 -14.04
CA GLU A 79 10.29 9.47 -15.20
C GLU A 79 9.04 9.43 -16.09
N GLY A 80 8.49 8.24 -16.36
CA GLY A 80 7.25 8.07 -17.12
C GLY A 80 6.01 8.68 -16.44
N MET A 81 6.10 8.93 -15.13
CA MET A 81 5.09 9.63 -14.33
C MET A 81 5.45 11.11 -14.08
N GLN A 82 6.54 11.62 -14.67
CA GLN A 82 7.09 12.96 -14.44
C GLN A 82 7.40 13.23 -12.96
N LEU A 83 7.80 12.18 -12.23
CA LEU A 83 8.22 12.25 -10.83
C LEU A 83 9.74 12.07 -10.71
N ALA A 84 10.28 12.51 -9.58
CA ALA A 84 11.67 12.23 -9.21
C ALA A 84 11.88 10.73 -8.96
N ALA A 85 13.13 10.28 -9.05
CA ALA A 85 13.48 8.86 -8.87
C ALA A 85 13.08 8.31 -7.48
N ASP A 86 13.06 9.17 -6.46
CA ASP A 86 12.74 8.83 -5.07
C ASP A 86 11.24 8.85 -4.75
N TRP A 87 10.35 8.88 -5.75
CA TRP A 87 8.90 9.01 -5.53
C TRP A 87 8.31 7.96 -4.57
N ALA A 88 8.72 6.69 -4.68
CA ALA A 88 8.24 5.63 -3.80
C ALA A 88 8.86 5.71 -2.40
N TYR A 89 10.14 6.09 -2.30
CA TYR A 89 10.78 6.42 -1.03
C TYR A 89 9.99 7.51 -0.28
N GLN A 90 9.58 8.58 -0.98
CA GLN A 90 8.80 9.65 -0.37
C GLN A 90 7.44 9.18 0.15
N ILE A 91 6.78 8.24 -0.53
CA ILE A 91 5.52 7.66 -0.06
C ILE A 91 5.77 6.89 1.23
N VAL A 92 6.69 5.92 1.23
CA VAL A 92 6.94 5.06 2.39
C VAL A 92 7.40 5.88 3.59
N ARG A 93 8.28 6.87 3.38
CA ARG A 93 8.74 7.76 4.45
C ARG A 93 7.61 8.58 5.09
N GLN A 94 6.67 9.07 4.29
CA GLN A 94 5.63 9.98 4.79
C GLN A 94 4.41 9.26 5.37
N VAL A 95 4.03 8.12 4.78
CA VAL A 95 2.80 7.42 5.16
C VAL A 95 3.00 5.97 5.58
N GLY A 96 4.16 5.38 5.35
CA GLY A 96 4.43 3.96 5.56
C GLY A 96 4.05 3.09 4.36
N ASN A 97 4.41 1.82 4.43
CA ASN A 97 3.95 0.78 3.52
C ASN A 97 2.47 0.45 3.75
N TYR A 98 1.90 -0.44 2.93
CA TYR A 98 0.47 -0.75 3.00
C TYR A 98 0.07 -1.40 4.33
N GLY A 99 0.87 -2.34 4.83
CA GLY A 99 0.67 -2.98 6.13
C GLY A 99 0.63 -1.98 7.29
N GLU A 100 1.54 -1.01 7.34
CA GLU A 100 1.57 0.05 8.37
C GLU A 100 0.29 0.91 8.33
N VAL A 101 -0.15 1.28 7.12
CA VAL A 101 -1.39 2.04 6.94
C VAL A 101 -2.61 1.22 7.34
N PHE A 102 -2.67 -0.05 6.95
CA PHE A 102 -3.76 -0.94 7.32
C PHE A 102 -3.84 -1.08 8.85
N GLU A 103 -2.72 -1.40 9.49
CA GLU A 103 -2.65 -1.73 10.91
C GLU A 103 -3.10 -0.58 11.80
N ARG A 104 -2.64 0.65 11.53
CA ARG A 104 -2.99 1.81 12.35
C ARG A 104 -4.41 2.35 12.14
N ASN A 105 -5.02 2.08 10.99
CA ASN A 105 -6.32 2.67 10.64
C ASN A 105 -7.49 1.70 10.83
N VAL A 106 -7.29 0.42 10.51
CA VAL A 106 -8.35 -0.59 10.52
C VAL A 106 -7.94 -1.92 11.17
N GLY A 107 -6.64 -2.22 11.27
CA GLY A 107 -6.12 -3.44 11.90
C GLY A 107 -6.16 -3.41 13.43
N ALA A 108 -5.32 -4.23 14.06
CA ALA A 108 -5.30 -4.39 15.52
C ALA A 108 -4.74 -3.15 16.25
N GLY A 109 -3.96 -2.32 15.56
CA GLY A 109 -3.55 -0.98 15.99
C GLY A 109 -4.69 0.05 16.01
N SER A 110 -5.90 -0.32 15.59
CA SER A 110 -7.08 0.54 15.56
C SER A 110 -8.18 0.04 16.50
N GLY A 111 -9.24 0.84 16.68
CA GLY A 111 -10.45 0.41 17.41
C GLY A 111 -11.35 -0.55 16.63
N PHE A 112 -10.99 -0.93 15.38
CA PHE A 112 -11.80 -1.81 14.53
C PHE A 112 -11.34 -3.28 14.55
N ASP A 113 -10.06 -3.54 14.81
CA ASP A 113 -9.47 -4.89 14.88
C ASP A 113 -9.79 -5.79 13.68
N ILE A 114 -9.76 -5.21 12.47
CA ILE A 114 -10.06 -5.93 11.23
C ILE A 114 -8.83 -6.75 10.83
N ALA A 115 -8.98 -8.08 10.77
CA ALA A 115 -7.95 -8.94 10.23
C ALA A 115 -7.68 -8.66 8.73
N ARG A 116 -6.43 -8.86 8.29
CA ARG A 116 -6.02 -8.62 6.89
C ARG A 116 -6.91 -9.33 5.87
N GLY A 117 -7.18 -10.62 6.07
CA GLY A 117 -8.03 -11.42 5.18
C GLY A 117 -7.58 -11.31 3.71
N LEU A 118 -8.52 -10.99 2.82
CA LEU A 118 -8.21 -10.77 1.39
C LEU A 118 -7.24 -9.59 1.15
N ASN A 119 -7.08 -8.68 2.12
CA ASN A 119 -6.13 -7.58 2.06
C ASN A 119 -4.69 -7.97 2.45
N ALA A 120 -4.41 -9.23 2.77
CA ALA A 120 -3.05 -9.73 2.96
C ALA A 120 -2.26 -9.68 1.64
N LEU A 121 -0.93 -9.69 1.75
CA LEU A 121 -0.06 -9.88 0.59
C LEU A 121 -0.39 -11.22 -0.09
N TRP A 122 -0.15 -11.28 -1.40
CA TRP A 122 -0.37 -12.48 -2.20
C TRP A 122 0.47 -13.67 -1.71
N THR A 123 1.67 -13.40 -1.18
CA THR A 123 2.57 -14.38 -0.54
C THR A 123 2.01 -14.93 0.78
N ASP A 124 1.12 -14.19 1.43
CA ASP A 124 0.48 -14.53 2.70
C ASP A 124 -0.97 -15.02 2.52
N GLY A 125 -1.33 -15.42 1.30
CA GLY A 125 -2.66 -15.99 0.98
C GLY A 125 -3.76 -14.94 0.74
N GLY A 126 -3.41 -13.66 0.63
CA GLY A 126 -4.33 -12.60 0.25
C GLY A 126 -4.35 -12.31 -1.25
N LEU A 127 -4.93 -11.17 -1.62
CA LEU A 127 -5.10 -10.74 -3.02
C LEU A 127 -4.30 -9.49 -3.38
N HIS A 128 -3.59 -8.87 -2.43
CA HIS A 128 -2.76 -7.70 -2.74
C HIS A 128 -1.47 -8.15 -3.41
N TYR A 129 -1.41 -7.89 -4.71
CA TYR A 129 -0.28 -8.17 -5.58
C TYR A 129 0.07 -6.88 -6.31
N ALA A 130 1.33 -6.44 -6.20
CA ALA A 130 1.84 -5.32 -6.96
C ALA A 130 2.74 -5.82 -8.09
N PRO A 131 2.62 -5.26 -9.30
CA PRO A 131 3.64 -5.43 -10.33
C PRO A 131 5.01 -4.95 -9.81
N PRO A 132 6.10 -5.62 -10.21
CA PRO A 132 7.44 -5.19 -9.85
C PRO A 132 7.78 -3.83 -10.48
N VAL A 133 8.57 -3.02 -9.79
CA VAL A 133 9.17 -1.79 -10.32
C VAL A 133 10.44 -2.18 -11.10
N ARG A 134 10.34 -2.22 -12.42
CA ARG A 134 11.39 -2.76 -13.31
C ARG A 134 11.31 -2.22 -14.73
#